data_AF-A0A836RVC7-F1
#
_entry.id   AF-A0A836RVC7-F1
#
_cell.length_a   1.000
_cell.length_b   1.000
_cell.length_c   1.000
_cell.angle_alpha   90.00
_cell.angle_beta   90.00
_cell.angle_gamma   90.00
#
_symmetry.space_group_name_H-M   'P 1'
#
loop_
_entity.id
_entity.type
_entity.pdbx_description
1 polymer ?
#
loop_
_entity_poly.entity_id
_entity_poly.type
_entity_poly.pdbx_seq_one_letter_code
_entity_poly.pdbx_strand_id
1 'polypeptide(L)'
;MGVPVPSHRLAAFTLIVLVVGWGVLLSPPFEGIRPLLGLPEHLPASRFNGNAAEIVPPDRGDAEWFLARVAHYYHVVFAALLYSMMVLGSQLYPGEWRDTRLLGLAGAVMAAVGGLGYAYYSRSPPLHGLFIAGLAVLFASGLLVAVQLRPRDVLDHALRATLALMLVGGVIGGYLGSSFMDEEAHKSFVEAKIAARFNPDYAEDNGLWRAMVAHEHAMVALADVAAFLVALRALHLRWGRFTRLASYMVLVGLVATAVASYAVWPVGGIAHIVITPASLILLIGVTILAFRSTTAGTQPQERLLALGIRVGTLTLWASVVVPGVIVASSLRKPTVFINPAFR
;
A
#
# COMPACT_ATOMS: atom_id res chain seq x y z
N MET A 1 -18.48 12.90 -24.76
CA MET A 1 -19.00 11.60 -24.28
C MET A 1 -17.87 10.89 -23.52
N GLY A 2 -18.06 10.52 -22.25
CA GLY A 2 -16.99 9.90 -21.46
C GLY A 2 -16.73 8.43 -21.85
N VAL A 3 -15.51 7.95 -21.61
CA VAL A 3 -15.11 6.55 -21.90
C VAL A 3 -15.99 5.56 -21.10
N PRO A 4 -16.48 4.48 -21.73
CA PRO A 4 -17.32 3.48 -21.07
C PRO A 4 -16.61 2.77 -19.90
N VAL A 5 -17.39 2.37 -18.88
CA VAL A 5 -16.88 1.58 -17.74
C VAL A 5 -16.15 0.29 -18.18
N PRO A 6 -16.64 -0.50 -19.16
CA PRO A 6 -15.94 -1.71 -19.59
C PRO A 6 -14.50 -1.45 -20.07
N SER A 7 -14.27 -0.35 -20.78
CA SER A 7 -12.93 0.04 -21.24
C SER A 7 -11.99 0.34 -20.07
N HIS A 8 -12.49 1.01 -19.02
CA HIS A 8 -11.71 1.27 -17.81
C HIS A 8 -11.40 0.00 -17.02
N ARG A 9 -12.32 -0.98 -16.98
CA ARG A 9 -12.07 -2.28 -16.33
C ARG A 9 -10.97 -3.05 -17.06
N LEU A 10 -11.03 -3.09 -18.38
CA LEU A 10 -10.00 -3.72 -19.20
C LEU A 10 -8.66 -3.04 -18.96
N ALA A 11 -8.61 -1.70 -19.02
CA ALA A 11 -7.39 -0.94 -18.75
C ALA A 11 -6.82 -1.19 -17.35
N ALA A 12 -7.66 -1.23 -16.32
CA ALA A 12 -7.24 -1.53 -14.94
C ALA A 12 -6.66 -2.94 -14.82
N PHE A 13 -7.35 -3.94 -15.37
CA PHE A 13 -6.87 -5.32 -15.40
C PHE A 13 -5.54 -5.45 -16.15
N THR A 14 -5.45 -4.88 -17.36
CA THR A 14 -4.23 -4.87 -18.17
C THR A 14 -3.09 -4.21 -17.42
N LEU A 15 -3.33 -3.05 -16.78
CA LEU A 15 -2.28 -2.35 -16.03
C LEU A 15 -1.78 -3.18 -14.85
N ILE A 16 -2.68 -3.80 -14.06
CA ILE A 16 -2.28 -4.69 -12.96
C ILE A 16 -1.45 -5.86 -13.50
N VAL A 17 -1.94 -6.55 -14.54
CA VAL A 17 -1.25 -7.73 -15.10
C VAL A 17 0.13 -7.35 -15.62
N LEU A 18 0.25 -6.22 -16.33
CA LEU A 18 1.54 -5.76 -16.83
C LEU A 18 2.49 -5.38 -15.70
N VAL A 19 2.03 -4.61 -14.71
CA VAL A 19 2.88 -4.14 -13.60
C VAL A 19 3.29 -5.28 -12.69
N VAL A 20 2.34 -6.10 -12.22
CA VAL A 20 2.61 -7.23 -11.32
C VAL A 20 3.38 -8.32 -12.06
N GLY A 21 2.97 -8.64 -13.30
CA GLY A 21 3.66 -9.60 -14.15
C GLY A 21 5.11 -9.17 -14.40
N TRP A 22 5.36 -7.88 -14.64
CA TRP A 22 6.70 -7.33 -14.71
C TRP A 22 7.50 -7.59 -13.43
N GLY A 23 6.99 -7.28 -12.24
CA GLY A 23 7.71 -7.58 -11.00
C GLY A 23 7.94 -9.06 -10.73
N VAL A 24 7.00 -9.92 -11.11
CA VAL A 24 7.20 -11.38 -11.01
C VAL A 24 8.35 -11.81 -11.93
N LEU A 25 8.40 -11.33 -13.17
CA LEU A 25 9.49 -11.60 -14.11
C LEU A 25 10.85 -11.09 -13.61
N LEU A 26 10.85 -10.04 -12.80
CA LEU A 26 12.06 -9.49 -12.19
C LEU A 26 12.55 -10.30 -10.98
N SER A 27 11.77 -11.25 -10.47
CA SER A 27 12.16 -12.03 -9.30
C SER A 27 13.27 -13.06 -9.61
N PRO A 28 14.10 -13.44 -8.62
CA PRO A 28 15.26 -14.33 -8.84
C PRO A 28 14.95 -15.64 -9.58
N PRO A 29 13.82 -16.33 -9.34
CA PRO A 29 13.48 -17.56 -10.07
C PRO A 29 13.40 -17.43 -11.60
N PHE A 30 13.23 -16.20 -12.13
CA PHE A 30 13.09 -15.93 -13.57
C PHE A 30 14.37 -15.37 -14.20
N GLU A 31 15.50 -15.39 -13.49
CA GLU A 31 16.80 -14.93 -13.99
C GLU A 31 17.17 -15.48 -15.37
N GLY A 32 17.06 -16.80 -15.58
CA GLY A 32 17.36 -17.41 -16.87
C GLY A 32 16.35 -17.09 -17.99
N ILE A 33 15.15 -16.60 -17.64
CA ILE A 33 14.10 -16.26 -18.62
C ILE A 33 14.22 -14.79 -19.06
N ARG A 34 14.70 -13.90 -18.19
CA ARG A 34 14.81 -12.46 -18.44
C ARG A 34 15.59 -12.11 -19.74
N PRO A 35 16.76 -12.70 -20.02
CA PRO A 35 17.49 -12.45 -21.27
C PRO A 35 16.71 -12.80 -22.53
N LEU A 36 15.88 -13.84 -22.48
CA LEU A 36 15.03 -14.25 -23.61
C LEU A 36 13.96 -13.20 -23.94
N LEU A 37 13.64 -12.32 -22.99
CA LEU A 37 12.68 -11.22 -23.12
C LEU A 37 13.37 -9.87 -23.35
N GLY A 38 14.70 -9.86 -23.55
CA GLY A 38 15.48 -8.62 -23.69
C GLY A 38 15.69 -7.86 -22.38
N LEU A 39 15.51 -8.52 -21.23
CA LEU A 39 15.78 -7.96 -19.91
C LEU A 39 17.15 -8.39 -19.39
N PRO A 40 17.80 -7.61 -18.52
CA PRO A 40 19.09 -7.99 -17.98
C PRO A 40 18.98 -9.21 -17.07
N GLU A 41 19.94 -10.13 -17.21
CA GLU A 41 20.06 -11.35 -16.41
C GLU A 41 20.19 -11.03 -14.93
N HIS A 42 21.03 -10.06 -14.57
CA HIS A 42 21.10 -9.50 -13.22
C HIS A 42 20.53 -8.09 -13.23
N LEU A 43 19.64 -7.78 -12.28
CA LEU A 43 19.11 -6.43 -12.20
C LEU A 43 20.19 -5.51 -11.64
N PRO A 44 20.23 -4.23 -12.06
CA PRO A 44 21.23 -3.30 -11.55
C PRO A 44 21.22 -3.24 -10.01
N ALA A 45 22.35 -3.45 -9.36
CA ALA A 45 22.44 -3.51 -7.90
C ALA A 45 21.51 -4.54 -7.21
N SER A 46 21.11 -5.62 -7.89
CA SER A 46 20.49 -6.76 -7.21
C SER A 46 21.53 -7.57 -6.48
N ARG A 47 21.25 -7.89 -5.22
CA ARG A 47 21.96 -8.92 -4.46
C ARG A 47 20.93 -9.91 -3.94
N PHE A 48 21.16 -11.20 -4.15
CA PHE A 48 20.26 -12.27 -3.72
C PHE A 48 20.88 -13.06 -2.56
N ASN A 49 20.04 -13.59 -1.67
CA ASN A 49 20.45 -14.53 -0.63
C ASN A 49 20.05 -15.96 -1.06
N GLY A 50 20.84 -16.58 -1.93
CA GLY A 50 20.47 -17.83 -2.59
C GLY A 50 19.29 -17.63 -3.56
N ASN A 51 18.26 -18.48 -3.49
CA ASN A 51 17.02 -18.32 -4.26
C ASN A 51 16.03 -17.30 -3.65
N ALA A 52 16.42 -16.63 -2.56
CA ALA A 52 15.54 -15.75 -1.80
C ALA A 52 15.58 -14.29 -2.30
N ALA A 53 14.69 -13.49 -1.71
CA ALA A 53 14.44 -12.09 -2.05
C ALA A 53 15.71 -11.24 -2.15
N GLU A 54 15.57 -10.19 -2.96
CA GLU A 54 16.51 -9.11 -3.14
C GLU A 54 16.86 -8.44 -1.79
N ILE A 55 18.15 -8.35 -1.49
CA ILE A 55 18.69 -7.70 -0.28
C ILE A 55 19.50 -6.47 -0.66
N VAL A 56 19.49 -5.46 0.23
CA VAL A 56 20.25 -4.22 0.05
C VAL A 56 21.75 -4.54 -0.15
N PRO A 57 22.38 -4.07 -1.23
CA PRO A 57 23.82 -4.19 -1.44
C PRO A 57 24.64 -3.55 -0.30
N PRO A 58 25.86 -4.05 -0.01
CA PRO A 58 26.73 -3.44 0.98
C PRO A 58 27.42 -2.17 0.45
N ASP A 59 27.62 -2.07 -0.87
CA ASP A 59 28.13 -0.86 -1.51
C ASP A 59 27.06 0.23 -1.52
N ARG A 60 27.46 1.47 -1.23
CA ARG A 60 26.54 2.60 -1.09
C ARG A 60 25.87 2.96 -2.41
N GLY A 61 26.61 3.02 -3.51
CA GLY A 61 26.06 3.39 -4.82
C GLY A 61 25.05 2.35 -5.30
N ASP A 62 25.37 1.07 -5.10
CA ASP A 62 24.46 -0.03 -5.38
C ASP A 62 23.23 -0.01 -4.46
N ALA A 63 23.40 0.29 -3.16
CA ALA A 63 22.28 0.43 -2.24
C ALA A 63 21.34 1.56 -2.68
N GLU A 64 21.85 2.73 -3.04
CA GLU A 64 21.05 3.83 -3.58
C GLU A 64 20.34 3.42 -4.89
N TRP A 65 20.97 2.58 -5.71
CA TRP A 65 20.35 2.03 -6.91
C TRP A 65 19.15 1.12 -6.61
N PHE A 66 19.41 0.12 -5.78
CA PHE A 66 18.42 -0.83 -5.29
C PHE A 66 17.20 -0.14 -4.67
N LEU A 67 17.44 0.81 -3.75
CA LEU A 67 16.39 1.47 -2.99
C LEU A 67 15.47 2.31 -3.88
N ALA A 68 16.04 3.03 -4.85
CA ALA A 68 15.23 3.78 -5.80
C ALA A 68 14.35 2.85 -6.64
N ARG A 69 14.90 1.72 -7.12
CA ARG A 69 14.13 0.75 -7.89
C ARG A 69 12.94 0.23 -7.11
N VAL A 70 13.18 -0.24 -5.88
CA VAL A 70 12.14 -0.74 -4.98
C VAL A 70 11.08 0.35 -4.77
N ALA A 71 11.48 1.56 -4.36
CA ALA A 71 10.54 2.65 -4.10
C ALA A 71 9.63 2.94 -5.30
N HIS A 72 10.19 3.10 -6.51
CA HIS A 72 9.40 3.40 -7.70
C HIS A 72 8.49 2.23 -8.08
N TYR A 73 8.98 0.99 -8.06
CA TYR A 73 8.17 -0.18 -8.38
C TYR A 73 6.98 -0.33 -7.43
N TYR A 74 7.19 -0.16 -6.12
CA TYR A 74 6.09 -0.19 -5.14
C TYR A 74 5.04 0.89 -5.40
N HIS A 75 5.45 2.11 -5.71
CA HIS A 75 4.51 3.19 -6.05
C HIS A 75 3.76 2.93 -7.35
N VAL A 76 4.39 2.28 -8.34
CA VAL A 76 3.72 1.88 -9.59
C VAL A 76 2.66 0.81 -9.35
N VAL A 77 2.97 -0.22 -8.56
CA VAL A 77 2.00 -1.23 -8.13
C VAL A 77 0.84 -0.55 -7.40
N PHE A 78 1.15 0.33 -6.45
CA PHE A 78 0.17 1.06 -5.68
C PHE A 78 -0.73 1.92 -6.58
N ALA A 79 -0.16 2.63 -7.56
CA ALA A 79 -0.91 3.44 -8.51
C ALA A 79 -1.89 2.60 -9.35
N ALA A 80 -1.47 1.43 -9.82
CA ALA A 80 -2.31 0.50 -10.56
C ALA A 80 -3.48 -0.05 -9.70
N LEU A 81 -3.21 -0.39 -8.44
CA LEU A 81 -4.22 -0.87 -7.50
C LEU A 81 -5.24 0.22 -7.14
N LEU A 82 -4.77 1.45 -6.86
CA LEU A 82 -5.64 2.58 -6.57
C LEU A 82 -6.55 2.92 -7.75
N TYR A 83 -6.01 2.98 -8.96
CA TYR A 83 -6.83 3.19 -10.15
C TYR A 83 -7.89 2.09 -10.30
N SER A 84 -7.52 0.83 -10.06
CA SER A 84 -8.46 -0.30 -10.13
C SER A 84 -9.58 -0.19 -9.09
N MET A 85 -9.25 0.22 -7.87
CA MET A 85 -10.22 0.52 -6.82
C MET A 85 -11.18 1.65 -7.25
N MET A 86 -10.66 2.72 -7.87
CA MET A 86 -11.49 3.82 -8.38
C MET A 86 -12.44 3.37 -9.49
N VAL A 87 -11.99 2.50 -10.39
CA VAL A 87 -12.84 1.92 -11.44
C VAL A 87 -13.97 1.07 -10.83
N LEU A 88 -13.67 0.27 -9.81
CA LEU A 88 -14.70 -0.49 -9.10
C LEU A 88 -15.67 0.44 -8.36
N GLY A 89 -15.17 1.39 -7.58
CA GLY A 89 -16.02 2.30 -6.82
C GLY A 89 -16.89 3.21 -7.69
N SER A 90 -16.43 3.58 -8.89
CA SER A 90 -17.25 4.36 -9.84
C SER A 90 -18.54 3.69 -10.29
N GLN A 91 -18.62 2.36 -10.16
CA GLN A 91 -19.83 1.59 -10.46
C GLN A 91 -20.80 1.59 -9.28
N LEU A 92 -20.27 1.69 -8.06
CA LEU A 92 -21.03 1.66 -6.81
C LEU A 92 -21.50 3.06 -6.38
N TYR A 93 -20.77 4.09 -6.80
CA TYR A 93 -21.07 5.51 -6.58
C TYR A 93 -21.26 6.23 -7.94
N PRO A 94 -22.29 5.85 -8.73
CA PRO A 94 -22.53 6.46 -10.03
C PRO A 94 -22.84 7.95 -9.88
N GLY A 95 -22.20 8.78 -10.71
CA GLY A 95 -22.24 10.25 -10.61
C GLY A 95 -20.99 10.80 -9.93
N GLU A 96 -20.81 10.52 -8.64
CA GLU A 96 -19.75 11.07 -7.78
C GLU A 96 -18.32 10.73 -8.25
N TRP A 97 -18.12 9.58 -8.89
CA TRP A 97 -16.76 9.10 -9.25
C TRP A 97 -16.60 8.92 -10.77
N ARG A 98 -17.60 9.28 -11.57
CA ARG A 98 -17.62 8.97 -13.01
C ARG A 98 -16.51 9.71 -13.76
N ASP A 99 -16.29 10.97 -13.40
CA ASP A 99 -15.43 11.91 -14.11
C ASP A 99 -13.95 11.83 -13.65
N THR A 100 -13.68 11.08 -12.58
CA THR A 100 -12.33 10.92 -12.02
C THR A 100 -11.54 9.79 -12.70
N ARG A 101 -12.21 8.87 -13.41
CA ARG A 101 -11.56 7.67 -13.98
C ARG A 101 -10.51 7.97 -15.05
N LEU A 102 -10.76 8.94 -15.93
CA LEU A 102 -9.79 9.29 -16.97
C LEU A 102 -8.54 9.92 -16.35
N LEU A 103 -8.72 10.79 -15.36
CA LEU A 103 -7.64 11.38 -14.60
C LEU A 103 -6.86 10.30 -13.83
N GLY A 104 -7.56 9.37 -13.19
CA GLY A 104 -6.94 8.24 -12.48
C GLY A 104 -6.14 7.32 -13.41
N LEU A 105 -6.67 7.01 -14.60
CA LEU A 105 -5.96 6.21 -15.60
C LEU A 105 -4.70 6.93 -16.08
N ALA A 106 -4.82 8.22 -16.43
CA ALA A 106 -3.68 9.02 -16.87
C ALA A 106 -2.59 9.06 -15.80
N GLY A 107 -2.95 9.33 -14.55
CA GLY A 107 -2.02 9.34 -13.42
C GLY A 107 -1.33 7.99 -13.21
N ALA A 108 -2.08 6.89 -13.24
CA ALA A 108 -1.53 5.55 -13.06
C ALA A 108 -0.59 5.13 -14.21
N VAL A 109 -0.94 5.47 -15.46
CA VAL A 109 -0.10 5.19 -16.64
C VAL A 109 1.18 6.04 -16.60
N MET A 110 1.07 7.34 -16.30
CA MET A 110 2.24 8.22 -16.16
C MET A 110 3.17 7.74 -15.04
N ALA A 111 2.61 7.37 -13.88
CA ALA A 111 3.37 6.80 -12.78
C ALA A 111 4.07 5.49 -13.20
N ALA A 112 3.37 4.59 -13.89
CA ALA A 112 3.95 3.33 -14.36
C ALA A 112 5.08 3.54 -15.37
N VAL A 113 4.84 4.33 -16.42
CA VAL A 113 5.83 4.60 -17.47
C VAL A 113 7.03 5.37 -16.92
N GLY A 114 6.79 6.45 -16.17
CA GLY A 114 7.84 7.25 -15.56
C GLY A 114 8.64 6.46 -14.51
N GLY A 115 7.94 5.75 -13.63
CA GLY A 115 8.55 5.02 -12.51
C GLY A 115 9.35 3.80 -12.96
N LEU A 116 8.79 2.97 -13.85
CA LEU A 116 9.53 1.83 -14.41
C LEU A 116 10.66 2.29 -15.34
N GLY A 117 10.39 3.32 -16.16
CA GLY A 117 11.41 3.98 -16.98
C GLY A 117 12.60 4.45 -16.15
N TYR A 118 12.33 5.18 -15.07
CA TYR A 118 13.35 5.72 -14.18
C TYR A 118 14.12 4.63 -13.43
N ALA A 119 13.41 3.62 -12.91
CA ALA A 119 13.98 2.56 -12.07
C ALA A 119 14.80 1.52 -12.84
N TYR A 120 14.44 1.23 -14.10
CA TYR A 120 15.00 0.09 -14.84
C TYR A 120 15.73 0.48 -16.12
N TYR A 121 15.48 1.66 -16.70
CA TYR A 121 16.05 2.04 -18.00
C TYR A 121 16.98 3.25 -17.92
N SER A 122 16.54 4.36 -17.32
CA SER A 122 17.34 5.60 -17.29
C SER A 122 16.96 6.50 -16.12
N ARG A 123 17.94 6.91 -15.31
CA ARG A 123 17.76 7.94 -14.26
C ARG A 123 17.76 9.36 -14.84
N SER A 124 16.87 9.61 -15.78
CA SER A 124 16.73 10.94 -16.38
C SER A 124 15.68 11.78 -15.63
N PRO A 125 15.90 13.10 -15.46
CA PRO A 125 14.92 14.00 -14.86
C PRO A 125 13.52 13.94 -15.51
N PRO A 126 13.36 13.80 -16.85
CA PRO A 126 12.04 13.67 -17.45
C PRO A 126 11.25 12.45 -17.00
N LEU A 127 11.89 11.28 -16.85
CA LEU A 127 11.21 10.05 -16.39
C LEU A 127 10.79 10.16 -14.92
N HIS A 128 11.66 10.72 -14.08
CA HIS A 128 11.33 11.00 -12.68
C HIS A 128 10.20 12.03 -12.57
N GLY A 129 10.26 13.11 -13.34
CA GLY A 129 9.22 14.13 -13.40
C GLY A 129 7.88 13.56 -13.87
N LEU A 130 7.88 12.68 -14.87
CA LEU A 130 6.68 11.99 -15.34
C LEU A 130 6.06 11.10 -14.24
N PHE A 131 6.91 10.40 -13.47
CA PHE A 131 6.47 9.61 -12.31
C PHE A 131 5.78 10.49 -11.26
N ILE A 132 6.44 11.57 -10.83
CA ILE A 132 5.90 12.51 -9.83
C ILE A 132 4.59 13.14 -10.33
N ALA A 133 4.57 13.60 -11.58
CA ALA A 133 3.37 14.17 -12.19
C ALA A 133 2.23 13.13 -12.24
N GLY A 134 2.53 11.88 -12.57
CA GLY A 134 1.56 10.79 -12.55
C GLY A 134 0.95 10.54 -11.18
N LEU A 135 1.78 10.50 -10.13
CA LEU A 135 1.30 10.40 -8.75
C LEU A 135 0.43 11.62 -8.38
N ALA A 136 0.87 12.84 -8.68
CA ALA A 136 0.10 14.06 -8.39
C ALA A 136 -1.28 14.05 -9.07
N VAL A 137 -1.35 13.63 -10.34
CA VAL A 137 -2.59 13.46 -11.09
C VAL A 137 -3.51 12.40 -10.44
N LEU A 138 -2.93 11.27 -10.00
CA LEU A 138 -3.69 10.22 -9.31
C LEU A 138 -4.23 10.71 -7.96
N PHE A 139 -3.43 11.45 -7.18
CA PHE A 139 -3.87 12.07 -5.93
C PHE A 139 -4.95 13.13 -6.14
N ALA A 140 -4.84 13.95 -7.18
CA ALA A 140 -5.90 14.90 -7.56
C ALA A 140 -7.22 14.16 -7.88
N SER A 141 -7.12 13.01 -8.55
CA SER A 141 -8.27 12.15 -8.81
C SER A 141 -8.87 11.57 -7.52
N GLY A 142 -8.01 11.12 -6.60
CA GLY A 142 -8.41 10.66 -5.26
C GLY A 142 -9.07 11.76 -4.42
N LEU A 143 -8.58 13.01 -4.50
CA LEU A 143 -9.18 14.17 -3.85
C LEU A 143 -10.61 14.42 -4.36
N LEU A 144 -10.81 14.39 -5.68
CA LEU A 144 -12.13 14.53 -6.27
C LEU A 144 -13.08 13.43 -5.79
N VAL A 145 -12.60 12.18 -5.74
CA VAL A 145 -13.34 11.04 -5.18
C VAL A 145 -13.72 11.29 -3.72
N ALA A 146 -12.79 11.75 -2.89
CA ALA A 146 -13.01 12.00 -1.46
C ALA A 146 -14.01 13.15 -1.20
N VAL A 147 -13.94 14.21 -2.00
CA VAL A 147 -14.84 15.38 -1.89
C VAL A 147 -16.25 15.04 -2.36
N GLN A 148 -16.37 14.23 -3.41
CA GLN A 148 -17.67 13.87 -3.98
C GLN A 148 -18.38 12.77 -3.22
N LEU A 149 -17.65 11.92 -2.47
CA LEU A 149 -18.23 10.85 -1.67
C LEU A 149 -19.19 11.40 -0.61
N ARG A 150 -20.48 11.09 -0.76
CA ARG A 150 -21.53 11.45 0.21
C ARG A 150 -21.86 10.25 1.12
N PRO A 151 -21.41 10.24 2.38
CA PRO A 151 -21.57 9.07 3.22
C PRO A 151 -23.04 8.79 3.57
N ARG A 152 -23.49 7.55 3.35
CA ARG A 152 -24.88 7.12 3.64
C ARG A 152 -24.97 6.28 4.90
N ASP A 153 -23.90 5.57 5.22
CA ASP A 153 -23.81 4.68 6.38
C ASP A 153 -22.37 4.65 6.93
N VAL A 154 -22.12 3.82 7.95
CA VAL A 154 -20.83 3.74 8.65
C VAL A 154 -19.70 3.26 7.73
N LEU A 155 -19.97 2.44 6.72
CA LEU A 155 -18.93 1.99 5.77
C LEU A 155 -18.50 3.13 4.86
N ASP A 156 -19.45 3.93 4.38
CA ASP A 156 -19.11 5.10 3.57
C ASP A 156 -18.35 6.16 4.40
N HIS A 157 -18.66 6.29 5.69
CA HIS A 157 -17.88 7.14 6.60
C HIS A 157 -16.46 6.60 6.80
N ALA A 158 -16.31 5.29 6.96
CA ALA A 158 -15.00 4.65 7.02
C ALA A 158 -14.22 4.91 5.73
N LEU A 159 -14.84 4.72 4.56
CA LEU A 159 -14.20 4.94 3.26
C LEU A 159 -13.78 6.41 3.09
N ARG A 160 -14.65 7.35 3.46
CA ARG A 160 -14.31 8.78 3.41
C ARG A 160 -13.14 9.12 4.33
N ALA A 161 -13.13 8.57 5.54
CA ALA A 161 -12.01 8.73 6.48
C ALA A 161 -10.72 8.13 5.90
N THR A 162 -10.78 6.93 5.30
CA THR A 162 -9.65 6.30 4.62
C THR A 162 -9.07 7.20 3.55
N LEU A 163 -9.92 7.69 2.63
CA LEU A 163 -9.50 8.54 1.52
C LEU A 163 -8.91 9.87 2.02
N ALA A 164 -9.51 10.48 3.05
CA ALA A 164 -8.98 11.71 3.64
C ALA A 164 -7.60 11.49 4.29
N LEU A 165 -7.43 10.39 5.03
CA LEU A 165 -6.15 10.04 5.65
C LEU A 165 -5.09 9.68 4.60
N MET A 166 -5.47 9.07 3.47
CA MET A 166 -4.55 8.84 2.35
C MET A 166 -4.05 10.15 1.74
N LEU A 167 -4.89 11.19 1.66
CA LEU A 167 -4.47 12.51 1.19
C LEU A 167 -3.44 13.13 2.14
N VAL A 168 -3.63 12.98 3.46
CA VAL A 168 -2.62 13.37 4.46
C VAL A 168 -1.32 12.62 4.23
N GLY A 169 -1.40 11.30 4.01
CA GLY A 169 -0.24 10.49 3.64
C GLY A 169 0.43 10.97 2.35
N GLY A 170 -0.33 11.39 1.33
CA GLY A 170 0.20 11.99 0.11
C GLY A 170 0.98 13.29 0.36
N VAL A 171 0.51 14.15 1.28
CA VAL A 171 1.24 15.35 1.71
C VAL A 171 2.55 14.97 2.42
N ILE A 172 2.49 14.02 3.34
CA ILE A 172 3.69 13.52 4.05
C ILE A 172 4.68 12.90 3.07
N GLY A 173 4.20 12.09 2.12
CA GLY A 173 5.02 11.47 1.07
C GLY A 173 5.66 12.51 0.15
N GLY A 174 4.93 13.55 -0.23
CA GLY A 174 5.46 14.68 -0.99
C GLY A 174 6.57 15.42 -0.25
N TYR A 175 6.36 15.71 1.05
CA TYR A 175 7.40 16.27 1.92
C TYR A 175 8.64 15.37 1.98
N LEU A 176 8.47 14.07 2.24
CA LEU A 176 9.57 13.11 2.31
C LEU A 176 10.32 13.02 0.98
N GLY A 177 9.60 12.93 -0.13
CA GLY A 177 10.19 12.95 -1.47
C GLY A 177 11.04 14.19 -1.71
N SER A 178 10.54 15.37 -1.32
CA SER A 178 11.27 16.64 -1.46
C SER A 178 12.45 16.78 -0.50
N SER A 179 12.40 16.18 0.69
CA SER A 179 13.50 16.24 1.67
C SER A 179 14.78 15.57 1.17
N PHE A 180 14.69 14.68 0.18
CA PHE A 180 15.85 14.08 -0.47
C PHE A 180 16.60 15.02 -1.42
N MET A 181 16.09 16.23 -1.66
CA MET A 181 16.84 17.28 -2.35
C MET A 181 17.94 17.88 -1.49
N ASP A 182 17.84 17.74 -0.16
CA ASP A 182 18.89 18.11 0.78
C ASP A 182 19.88 16.96 0.95
N GLU A 183 21.17 17.23 0.72
CA GLU A 183 22.22 16.20 0.69
C GLU A 183 22.47 15.58 2.08
N GLU A 184 22.37 16.39 3.13
CA GLU A 184 22.57 15.94 4.52
C GLU A 184 21.40 15.04 4.96
N ALA A 185 20.17 15.47 4.72
CA ALA A 185 18.95 14.69 4.94
C ALA A 185 18.99 13.36 4.18
N HIS A 186 19.39 13.39 2.91
CA HIS A 186 19.52 12.19 2.09
C HIS A 186 20.55 11.22 2.65
N LYS A 187 21.76 11.69 2.97
CA LYS A 187 22.84 10.86 3.53
C LYS A 187 22.42 10.24 4.86
N SER A 188 21.90 11.05 5.79
CA SER A 188 21.45 10.61 7.10
C SER A 188 20.36 9.53 7.00
N PHE A 189 19.43 9.69 6.06
CA PHE A 189 18.39 8.70 5.82
C PHE A 189 18.94 7.37 5.28
N VAL A 190 19.87 7.40 4.31
CA VAL A 190 20.48 6.18 3.76
C VAL A 190 21.23 5.41 4.85
N GLU A 191 21.99 6.12 5.70
CA GLU A 191 22.69 5.54 6.85
C GLU A 191 21.70 4.88 7.83
N ALA A 192 20.63 5.59 8.21
CA ALA A 192 19.59 5.05 9.09
C ALA A 192 18.94 3.79 8.50
N LYS A 193 18.63 3.79 7.20
CA LYS A 193 18.04 2.63 6.53
C LYS A 193 18.97 1.41 6.50
N ILE A 194 20.27 1.63 6.28
CA ILE A 194 21.27 0.55 6.31
C ILE A 194 21.39 0.01 7.74
N ALA A 195 21.43 0.88 8.76
CA ALA A 195 21.49 0.48 10.16
C ALA A 195 20.25 -0.33 10.59
N ALA A 196 19.05 0.09 10.18
CA ALA A 196 17.77 -0.56 10.48
C ALA A 196 17.71 -2.03 10.02
N ARG A 197 18.50 -2.41 9.00
CA ARG A 197 18.57 -3.78 8.50
C ARG A 197 19.06 -4.77 9.55
N PHE A 198 19.98 -4.34 10.41
CA PHE A 198 20.61 -5.20 11.42
C PHE A 198 19.84 -5.14 12.74
N ASN A 199 19.34 -3.96 13.10
CA ASN A 199 18.42 -3.77 14.20
C ASN A 199 17.54 -2.54 13.91
N PRO A 200 16.19 -2.67 13.87
CA PRO A 200 15.29 -1.54 13.64
C PRO A 200 15.47 -0.41 14.67
N ASP A 201 15.87 -0.74 15.91
CA ASP A 201 16.09 0.23 16.98
C ASP A 201 17.21 1.24 16.63
N TYR A 202 18.17 0.87 15.78
CA TYR A 202 19.32 1.72 15.44
C TYR A 202 18.95 2.91 14.55
N ALA A 203 17.75 2.91 13.98
CA ALA A 203 17.29 3.98 13.09
C ALA A 203 16.16 4.81 13.70
N GLU A 204 15.70 4.48 14.92
CA GLU A 204 14.56 5.16 15.54
C GLU A 204 14.82 6.64 15.82
N ASP A 205 16.07 7.05 16.03
CA ASP A 205 16.41 8.47 16.26
C ASP A 205 16.34 9.31 14.99
N ASN A 206 16.37 8.69 13.81
CA ASN A 206 16.28 9.40 12.55
C ASN A 206 14.82 9.74 12.21
N GLY A 207 14.47 11.02 12.32
CA GLY A 207 13.11 11.52 12.07
C GLY A 207 12.59 11.25 10.65
N LEU A 208 13.44 11.31 9.63
CA LEU A 208 13.06 11.05 8.22
C LEU A 208 12.81 9.55 7.99
N TRP A 209 13.63 8.69 8.58
CA TRP A 209 13.42 7.25 8.57
C TRP A 209 12.08 6.90 9.22
N ARG A 210 11.83 7.41 10.43
CA ARG A 210 10.54 7.22 11.12
C ARG A 210 9.36 7.70 10.28
N ALA A 211 9.46 8.88 9.69
CA ALA A 211 8.42 9.46 8.85
C ALA A 211 8.16 8.62 7.60
N MET A 212 9.21 8.07 6.96
CA MET A 212 9.05 7.23 5.79
C MET A 212 8.41 5.88 6.13
N VAL A 213 8.88 5.19 7.17
CA VAL A 213 8.29 3.92 7.61
C VAL A 213 6.83 4.11 8.01
N ALA A 214 6.53 5.19 8.73
CA ALA A 214 5.19 5.61 9.10
C ALA A 214 4.30 5.84 7.87
N HIS A 215 4.79 6.61 6.89
CA HIS A 215 4.11 6.89 5.65
C HIS A 215 3.79 5.60 4.89
N GLU A 216 4.78 4.75 4.67
CA GLU A 216 4.64 3.50 3.92
C GLU A 216 3.57 2.59 4.54
N HIS A 217 3.67 2.30 5.84
CA HIS A 217 2.72 1.42 6.53
C HIS A 217 1.30 1.99 6.52
N ALA A 218 1.15 3.29 6.80
CA ALA A 218 -0.15 3.93 6.79
C ALA A 218 -0.78 3.91 5.39
N MET A 219 -0.01 4.22 4.34
CA MET A 219 -0.53 4.25 2.97
C MET A 219 -0.98 2.89 2.47
N VAL A 220 -0.20 1.84 2.72
CA VAL A 220 -0.56 0.46 2.36
C VAL A 220 -1.81 0.03 3.12
N ALA A 221 -1.84 0.20 4.44
CA ALA A 221 -2.99 -0.19 5.27
C ALA A 221 -4.27 0.57 4.87
N LEU A 222 -4.17 1.87 4.60
CA LEU A 222 -5.31 2.68 4.15
C LEU A 222 -5.80 2.22 2.77
N ALA A 223 -4.92 1.98 1.81
CA ALA A 223 -5.34 1.51 0.49
C ALA A 223 -6.02 0.13 0.53
N ASP A 224 -5.47 -0.80 1.33
CA ASP A 224 -6.06 -2.12 1.52
C ASP A 224 -7.46 -2.03 2.15
N VAL A 225 -7.60 -1.19 3.19
CA VAL A 225 -8.91 -0.96 3.81
C VAL A 225 -9.87 -0.27 2.85
N ALA A 226 -9.42 0.70 2.03
CA ALA A 226 -10.27 1.34 1.04
C ALA A 226 -10.77 0.32 -0.01
N ALA A 227 -9.87 -0.51 -0.54
CA ALA A 227 -10.21 -1.58 -1.48
C ALA A 227 -11.20 -2.58 -0.85
N PHE A 228 -10.96 -2.97 0.40
CA PHE A 228 -11.86 -3.84 1.17
C PHE A 228 -13.24 -3.22 1.35
N LEU A 229 -13.34 -1.93 1.74
CA LEU A 229 -14.61 -1.23 1.93
C LEU A 229 -15.39 -1.08 0.63
N VAL A 230 -14.72 -0.75 -0.48
CA VAL A 230 -15.32 -0.71 -1.81
C VAL A 230 -15.82 -2.11 -2.21
N ALA A 231 -15.05 -3.15 -1.96
CA ALA A 231 -15.44 -4.53 -2.24
C ALA A 231 -16.64 -4.98 -1.39
N LEU A 232 -16.69 -4.64 -0.10
CA LEU A 232 -17.85 -4.91 0.75
C LEU A 232 -19.11 -4.20 0.27
N ARG A 233 -18.98 -2.97 -0.25
CA ARG A 233 -20.10 -2.22 -0.81
C ARG A 233 -20.73 -2.92 -2.02
N ALA A 234 -19.92 -3.60 -2.84
CA ALA A 234 -20.38 -4.43 -3.93
C ALA A 234 -21.10 -5.72 -3.48
N LEU A 235 -20.96 -6.15 -2.23
CA LEU A 235 -21.53 -7.41 -1.71
C LEU A 235 -22.86 -7.25 -0.94
N HIS A 236 -23.46 -6.05 -0.93
CA HIS A 236 -24.77 -5.78 -0.32
C HIS A 236 -24.95 -6.41 1.08
N LEU A 237 -24.11 -6.02 2.04
CA LEU A 237 -24.10 -6.61 3.38
C LEU A 237 -25.46 -6.61 4.06
N ARG A 238 -25.81 -7.73 4.70
CA ARG A 238 -26.96 -7.82 5.60
C ARG A 238 -26.70 -7.02 6.87
N TRP A 239 -27.41 -5.91 7.02
CA TRP A 239 -27.33 -5.05 8.19
C TRP A 239 -27.98 -5.70 9.40
N GLY A 240 -27.17 -5.96 10.42
CA GLY A 240 -27.60 -6.43 11.73
C GLY A 240 -26.66 -5.87 12.80
N ARG A 241 -26.91 -6.22 14.07
CA ARG A 241 -26.13 -5.70 15.21
C ARG A 241 -24.62 -5.93 15.05
N PHE A 242 -24.21 -7.13 14.66
CA PHE A 242 -22.80 -7.48 14.45
C PHE A 242 -22.16 -6.77 13.26
N THR A 243 -22.86 -6.66 12.12
CA THR A 243 -22.36 -5.93 10.94
C THR A 243 -22.14 -4.45 11.28
N ARG A 244 -23.07 -3.85 12.04
CA ARG A 244 -22.96 -2.45 12.47
C ARG A 244 -21.81 -2.25 13.45
N LEU A 245 -21.70 -3.12 14.47
CA LEU A 245 -20.58 -3.09 15.42
C LEU A 245 -19.23 -3.22 14.70
N ALA A 246 -19.09 -4.21 13.82
CA ALA A 246 -17.87 -4.42 13.06
C ALA A 246 -17.53 -3.24 12.14
N SER A 247 -18.54 -2.57 11.54
CA SER A 247 -18.32 -1.35 10.76
C SER A 247 -17.76 -0.21 11.62
N TYR A 248 -18.24 -0.04 12.85
CA TYR A 248 -17.66 0.93 13.79
C TYR A 248 -16.27 0.54 14.25
N MET A 249 -16.01 -0.75 14.48
CA MET A 249 -14.66 -1.25 14.78
C MET A 249 -13.69 -0.92 13.65
N VAL A 250 -14.10 -1.11 12.39
CA VAL A 250 -13.30 -0.72 11.22
C VAL A 250 -13.07 0.78 11.21
N LEU A 251 -14.12 1.61 11.34
CA LEU A 251 -13.96 3.07 11.32
C LEU A 251 -13.01 3.58 12.42
N VAL A 252 -13.25 3.18 13.68
CA VAL A 252 -12.46 3.64 14.84
C VAL A 252 -11.05 3.07 14.78
N GLY A 253 -10.92 1.77 14.53
CA GLY A 253 -9.63 1.10 14.44
C GLY A 253 -8.78 1.66 13.30
N LEU A 254 -9.37 1.93 12.14
CA LEU A 254 -8.71 2.57 11.00
C LEU A 254 -8.18 3.94 11.36
N VAL A 255 -9.04 4.84 11.85
CA VAL A 255 -8.66 6.22 12.15
C VAL A 255 -7.56 6.25 13.21
N ALA A 256 -7.73 5.48 14.29
CA ALA A 256 -6.74 5.40 15.36
C ALA A 256 -5.42 4.81 14.87
N THR A 257 -5.44 3.74 14.06
CA THR A 257 -4.24 3.13 13.49
C THR A 257 -3.50 4.12 12.60
N ALA A 258 -4.20 4.73 11.63
CA ALA A 258 -3.57 5.63 10.66
C ALA A 258 -2.99 6.89 11.31
N VAL A 259 -3.75 7.54 12.21
CA VAL A 259 -3.28 8.73 12.94
C VAL A 259 -2.07 8.37 13.81
N ALA A 260 -2.12 7.25 14.54
CA ALA A 260 -1.01 6.82 15.36
C ALA A 260 0.21 6.42 14.51
N SER A 261 0.01 5.77 13.36
CA SER A 261 1.08 5.47 12.40
C SER A 261 1.78 6.74 11.94
N TYR A 262 1.04 7.78 11.52
CA TYR A 262 1.68 9.07 11.16
C TYR A 262 2.35 9.74 12.36
N ALA A 263 1.84 9.54 13.58
CA ALA A 263 2.45 10.07 14.80
C ALA A 263 3.80 9.40 15.15
N VAL A 264 4.16 8.26 14.55
CA VAL A 264 5.51 7.67 14.71
C VAL A 264 6.60 8.66 14.31
N TRP A 265 6.32 9.57 13.36
CA TRP A 265 7.27 10.62 12.99
C TRP A 265 7.69 11.49 14.19
N PRO A 266 6.78 12.22 14.86
CA PRO A 266 7.14 13.05 16.00
C PRO A 266 7.35 12.29 17.32
N VAL A 267 6.67 11.17 17.57
CA VAL A 267 6.65 10.52 18.91
C VAL A 267 7.26 9.12 18.96
N GLY A 268 7.80 8.61 17.85
CA GLY A 268 8.57 7.36 17.80
C GLY A 268 7.85 6.15 18.40
N GLY A 269 8.56 5.37 19.21
CA GLY A 269 8.10 4.12 19.80
C GLY A 269 6.79 4.22 20.60
N ILE A 270 6.47 5.38 21.17
CA ILE A 270 5.24 5.60 21.97
C ILE A 270 3.99 5.40 21.12
N ALA A 271 4.02 5.77 19.84
CA ALA A 271 2.89 5.58 18.93
C ALA A 271 2.46 4.10 18.83
N HIS A 272 3.39 3.16 18.97
CA HIS A 272 3.11 1.73 18.88
C HIS A 272 2.19 1.21 19.99
N ILE A 273 2.13 1.91 21.13
CA ILE A 273 1.19 1.61 22.23
C ILE A 273 -0.26 1.80 21.76
N VAL A 274 -0.50 2.72 20.84
CA VAL A 274 -1.83 2.98 20.25
C VAL A 274 -2.05 2.16 18.98
N ILE A 275 -1.04 2.06 18.11
CA ILE A 275 -1.13 1.32 16.82
C ILE A 275 -1.53 -0.14 17.08
N THR A 276 -0.93 -0.79 18.06
CA THR A 276 -1.15 -2.23 18.31
C THR A 276 -2.62 -2.56 18.66
N PRO A 277 -3.22 -1.98 19.71
CA PRO A 277 -4.62 -2.24 20.03
C PRO A 277 -5.58 -1.71 18.94
N ALA A 278 -5.29 -0.57 18.31
CA ALA A 278 -6.13 -0.02 17.24
C ALA A 278 -6.18 -0.92 16.00
N SER A 279 -5.02 -1.43 15.57
CA SER A 279 -4.90 -2.32 14.41
C SER A 279 -5.56 -3.68 14.69
N LEU A 280 -5.50 -4.18 15.93
CA LEU A 280 -6.23 -5.39 16.32
C LEU A 280 -7.75 -5.20 16.24
N ILE A 281 -8.28 -4.06 16.72
CA ILE A 281 -9.71 -3.72 16.59
C ILE A 281 -10.11 -3.65 15.11
N LEU A 282 -9.29 -2.99 14.28
CA LEU A 282 -9.48 -2.90 12.83
C LEU A 282 -9.53 -4.30 12.19
N LEU A 283 -8.54 -5.15 12.46
CA LEU A 283 -8.41 -6.49 11.89
C LEU A 283 -9.57 -7.41 12.30
N ILE A 284 -10.00 -7.33 13.56
CA ILE A 284 -11.19 -8.07 14.03
C ILE A 284 -12.44 -7.57 13.29
N GLY A 285 -12.61 -6.25 13.15
CA GLY A 285 -13.72 -5.65 12.40
C GLY A 285 -13.76 -6.11 10.94
N VAL A 286 -12.62 -6.03 10.24
CA VAL A 286 -12.43 -6.50 8.85
C VAL A 286 -12.78 -7.99 8.76
N THR A 287 -12.29 -8.81 9.68
CA THR A 287 -12.54 -10.26 9.70
C THR A 287 -14.03 -10.55 9.86
N ILE A 288 -14.70 -9.91 10.82
CA ILE A 288 -16.14 -10.10 11.01
C ILE A 288 -16.89 -9.71 9.72
N LEU A 289 -16.58 -8.57 9.10
CA LEU A 289 -17.25 -8.13 7.87
C LEU A 289 -16.99 -9.08 6.68
N ALA A 290 -15.76 -9.59 6.52
CA ALA A 290 -15.38 -10.53 5.46
C ALA A 290 -16.20 -11.83 5.51
N PHE A 291 -16.47 -12.36 6.71
CA PHE A 291 -17.28 -13.57 6.88
C PHE A 291 -18.79 -13.29 6.94
N ARG A 292 -19.17 -12.05 7.23
CA ARG A 292 -20.58 -11.59 7.21
C ARG A 292 -21.05 -11.13 5.84
N SER A 293 -20.16 -10.90 4.88
CA SER A 293 -20.54 -10.74 3.48
C SER A 293 -21.13 -12.05 2.99
N THR A 294 -22.45 -12.22 3.16
CA THR A 294 -23.16 -13.43 2.80
C THR A 294 -23.04 -13.67 1.30
N THR A 295 -22.93 -14.93 0.89
CA THR A 295 -23.23 -15.43 -0.46
C THR A 295 -24.71 -15.28 -0.81
N ALA A 296 -25.36 -14.21 -0.34
CA ALA A 296 -26.70 -13.81 -0.74
C ALA A 296 -26.71 -13.22 -2.16
N GLY A 297 -25.53 -13.06 -2.75
CA GLY A 297 -25.39 -12.83 -4.18
C GLY A 297 -25.87 -14.04 -4.97
N THR A 298 -26.95 -13.86 -5.72
CA THR A 298 -27.46 -14.85 -6.66
C THR A 298 -26.49 -15.00 -7.84
N GLN A 299 -25.62 -14.02 -8.08
CA GLN A 299 -24.75 -13.98 -9.24
C GLN A 299 -23.35 -14.57 -8.97
N PRO A 300 -22.74 -15.28 -9.94
CA PRO A 300 -21.41 -15.88 -9.80
C PRO A 300 -20.31 -14.88 -9.40
N GLN A 301 -20.37 -13.66 -9.93
CA GLN A 301 -19.38 -12.60 -9.67
C GLN A 301 -19.34 -12.15 -8.20
N GLU A 302 -20.50 -12.07 -7.54
CA GLU A 302 -20.59 -11.69 -6.13
C GLU A 302 -20.03 -12.79 -5.23
N ARG A 303 -20.23 -14.06 -5.61
CA ARG A 303 -19.65 -15.22 -4.91
C ARG A 303 -18.13 -15.24 -5.02
N LEU A 304 -17.59 -14.96 -6.20
CA LEU A 304 -16.14 -14.87 -6.42
C LEU A 304 -15.53 -13.71 -5.64
N LEU A 305 -16.18 -12.54 -5.61
CA LEU A 305 -15.73 -11.41 -4.82
C LEU A 305 -15.75 -11.71 -3.32
N ALA A 306 -16.82 -12.31 -2.80
CA ALA A 306 -16.91 -12.71 -1.40
C ALA A 306 -15.84 -13.76 -1.03
N LEU A 307 -15.57 -14.72 -1.92
CA LEU A 307 -14.48 -15.68 -1.73
C LEU A 307 -13.13 -14.97 -1.71
N GLY A 308 -12.88 -14.07 -2.66
CA GLY A 308 -11.65 -13.28 -2.74
C GLY A 308 -11.39 -12.47 -1.47
N ILE A 309 -12.43 -11.80 -0.92
CA ILE A 309 -12.31 -11.06 0.34
C ILE A 309 -11.95 -11.99 1.50
N ARG A 310 -12.60 -13.14 1.62
CA ARG A 310 -12.34 -14.09 2.72
C ARG A 310 -10.95 -14.72 2.62
N VAL A 311 -10.58 -15.19 1.43
CA VAL A 311 -9.25 -15.76 1.18
C VAL A 311 -8.19 -14.69 1.43
N GLY A 312 -8.34 -13.48 0.87
CA GLY A 312 -7.42 -12.37 1.10
C GLY A 312 -7.28 -12.02 2.58
N THR A 313 -8.39 -11.99 3.34
CA THR A 313 -8.36 -11.75 4.79
C THR A 313 -7.62 -12.86 5.54
N LEU A 314 -7.86 -14.13 5.21
CA LEU A 314 -7.15 -15.26 5.81
C LEU A 314 -5.66 -15.26 5.47
N THR A 315 -5.30 -14.94 4.22
CA THR A 315 -3.92 -14.79 3.79
C THR A 315 -3.24 -13.64 4.53
N LEU A 316 -3.92 -12.50 4.72
CA LEU A 316 -3.39 -11.39 5.53
C LEU A 316 -3.07 -11.85 6.96
N TRP A 317 -3.97 -12.62 7.59
CA TRP A 317 -3.71 -13.19 8.91
C TRP A 317 -2.48 -14.11 8.92
N ALA A 318 -2.43 -15.06 7.98
CA ALA A 318 -1.40 -16.08 7.94
C ALA A 318 -0.01 -15.53 7.54
N SER A 319 0.04 -14.56 6.63
CA SER A 319 1.27 -14.08 6.01
C SER A 319 1.79 -12.77 6.60
N VAL A 320 0.92 -11.96 7.22
CA VAL A 320 1.31 -10.63 7.74
C VAL A 320 1.06 -10.53 9.24
N VAL A 321 -0.16 -10.76 9.70
CA VAL A 321 -0.52 -10.48 11.10
C VAL A 321 0.18 -11.44 12.07
N VAL A 322 0.04 -12.75 11.87
CA VAL A 322 0.65 -13.74 12.77
C VAL A 322 2.18 -13.66 12.73
N PRO A 323 2.85 -13.66 11.56
CA PRO A 323 4.29 -13.47 11.51
C PRO A 323 4.74 -12.13 12.13
N GLY A 324 4.01 -11.04 11.89
CA GLY A 324 4.30 -9.73 12.46
C GLY A 324 4.26 -9.74 13.99
N VAL A 325 3.27 -10.39 14.60
CA VAL A 325 3.18 -10.54 16.06
C VAL A 325 4.33 -11.38 16.61
N ILE A 326 4.68 -12.49 15.93
CA ILE A 326 5.80 -13.35 16.34
C ILE A 326 7.11 -12.55 16.32
N VAL A 327 7.37 -11.83 15.23
CA VAL A 327 8.58 -11.01 15.06
C VAL A 327 8.62 -9.89 16.11
N ALA A 328 7.53 -9.13 16.28
CA ALA A 328 7.46 -8.06 17.27
C ALA A 328 7.68 -8.56 18.71
N SER A 329 7.15 -9.74 19.04
CA SER A 329 7.34 -10.38 20.35
C SER A 329 8.77 -10.90 20.55
N SER A 330 9.45 -11.28 19.47
CA SER A 330 10.83 -11.80 19.50
C SER A 330 11.89 -10.68 19.58
N LEU A 331 11.59 -9.51 18.99
CA LEU A 331 12.50 -8.36 18.97
C LEU A 331 12.53 -7.60 20.30
N ARG A 332 11.41 -7.50 21.02
CA ARG A 332 11.36 -6.80 22.32
C ARG A 332 12.10 -7.58 23.41
N LYS A 333 12.83 -6.88 24.29
CA LYS A 333 13.33 -7.48 25.54
C LYS A 333 12.11 -8.06 26.31
N PRO A 334 12.22 -9.25 26.91
CA PRO A 334 11.09 -9.91 27.53
C PRO A 334 10.48 -9.02 28.63
N THR A 335 9.24 -8.59 28.42
CA THR A 335 8.40 -8.07 29.49
C THR A 335 7.75 -9.26 30.18
N VAL A 336 8.27 -9.65 31.36
CA VAL A 336 7.73 -10.49 32.46
C VAL A 336 7.06 -11.85 32.13
N PHE A 337 6.42 -12.05 30.98
CA PHE A 337 5.52 -13.18 30.71
C PHE A 337 5.95 -14.13 29.59
N ILE A 338 6.90 -13.76 28.72
CA ILE A 338 7.38 -14.63 27.63
C ILE A 338 8.91 -14.53 27.56
N ASN A 339 9.60 -15.59 27.99
CA ASN A 339 11.06 -15.69 28.02
C ASN A 339 11.53 -16.82 27.09
N PRO A 340 11.63 -16.58 25.76
CA PRO A 340 12.11 -17.60 24.84
C PRO A 340 13.63 -17.76 24.98
N ALA A 341 14.08 -19.01 25.10
CA ALA A 341 15.47 -19.37 25.41
C ALA A 341 16.48 -19.18 24.25
N PHE A 342 16.08 -18.57 23.13
CA PHE A 342 16.95 -18.38 21.98
C PHE A 342 17.37 -16.91 21.86
N ARG A 343 18.44 -16.55 22.56
CA ARG A 343 19.34 -15.44 22.22
C ARG A 343 20.78 -15.89 22.41
#